data_AF-A0A8T9CKS4-F1
#
_entry.id   AF-A0A8T9CKS4-F1
#
_cell.length_a   1.000
_cell.length_b   1.000
_cell.length_c   1.000
_cell.angle_alpha   90.00
_cell.angle_beta   90.00
_cell.angle_gamma   90.00
#
_symmetry.space_group_name_H-M   'P 1'
#
loop_
_entity.id
_entity.type
_entity.pdbx_description
1 polymer ?
#
loop_
_entity_poly.entity_id
_entity_poly.type
_entity_poly.pdbx_seq_one_letter_code
_entity_poly.pdbx_strand_id
1 'polypeptide(L)' 'DGGQYRNSVHDVMQQEKDWIAPEGDNICTSTSVALQRLEISRRIILSIHSDDKDALSLHLPGGKIRRVSQITLREDAE' A
#
# COMPACT_ATOMS: atom_id res chain seq x y z
N ASP A 1 16.69 -0.02 -6.24
CA ASP A 1 15.90 0.47 -5.11
C ASP A 1 15.10 1.68 -5.58
N GLY A 2 13.78 1.56 -5.71
CA GLY A 2 12.93 2.64 -6.21
C GLY A 2 12.84 3.86 -5.28
N GLY A 3 13.45 3.79 -4.08
CA GLY A 3 13.45 4.88 -3.11
C GLY A 3 14.13 6.16 -3.59
N GLN A 4 15.31 6.08 -4.23
CA GLN A 4 16.01 7.27 -4.73
C GLN A 4 15.25 7.98 -5.86
N TYR A 5 14.71 7.22 -6.82
CA TYR A 5 13.92 7.80 -7.92
C TYR A 5 12.65 8.48 -7.40
N ARG A 6 11.98 7.86 -6.43
CA ARG A 6 10.81 8.44 -5.77
C ARG A 6 11.13 9.77 -5.09
N ASN A 7 12.26 9.88 -4.39
CA ASN A 7 12.64 11.12 -3.72
C ASN A 7 12.89 12.25 -4.74
N SER A 8 13.65 11.97 -5.80
CA SER A 8 13.90 12.98 -6.85
C SER A 8 12.62 13.42 -7.57
N VAL A 9 11.68 12.51 -7.84
CA VAL A 9 10.38 12.86 -8.43
C VAL A 9 9.52 13.64 -7.42
N HIS A 10 9.55 13.26 -6.15
CA HIS A 10 8.80 13.96 -5.09
C HIS A 10 9.27 15.42 -4.96
N ASP A 11 10.58 15.68 -5.00
CA ASP A 11 11.15 17.03 -4.94
C ASP A 11 10.75 17.91 -6.14
N VAL A 12 10.58 17.30 -7.32
CA VAL A 12 10.09 18.00 -8.52
C VAL A 12 8.59 18.29 -8.40
N MET A 13 7.81 17.30 -7.98
CA MET A 13 6.36 17.44 -7.86
C MET A 13 5.95 18.44 -6.77
N GLN A 14 6.75 18.62 -5.70
CA GLN A 14 6.53 19.66 -4.69
C GLN A 14 6.51 21.09 -5.26
N GLN A 15 7.07 21.29 -6.45
CA GLN A 15 7.10 22.59 -7.12
C GLN A 15 5.85 22.85 -7.97
N GLU A 16 5.01 21.84 -8.19
CA GLU A 16 3.76 21.94 -8.95
C GLU A 16 2.64 22.53 -8.10
N LYS A 17 2.05 23.64 -8.56
CA LYS A 17 1.08 24.45 -7.80
C LYS A 17 -0.20 23.70 -7.38
N ASP A 18 -0.60 22.70 -8.15
CA ASP A 18 -1.84 21.96 -7.97
C ASP A 18 -1.61 20.54 -7.46
N TRP A 19 -0.36 20.21 -7.12
CA TRP A 19 -0.03 18.88 -6.64
C TRP A 19 -0.20 18.78 -5.13
N ILE A 20 -1.01 17.79 -4.73
CA ILE A 20 -1.20 17.43 -3.33
C ILE A 20 -0.51 16.09 -3.11
N ALA A 21 0.48 16.07 -2.22
CA ALA A 21 1.09 14.82 -1.79
C ALA A 21 0.01 13.92 -1.17
N PRO A 22 -0.11 12.66 -1.59
CA PRO A 22 -1.09 11.76 -1.00
C PRO A 22 -0.74 11.54 0.49
N GLU A 23 -1.72 11.75 1.37
CA GLU A 23 -1.54 11.59 2.82
C GLU A 23 -1.26 10.12 3.18
N GLY A 24 -0.39 9.91 4.16
CA GLY A 24 -0.06 8.60 4.74
C GLY A 24 1.09 7.85 4.07
N ASP A 25 1.55 6.78 4.74
CA ASP A 25 2.53 5.84 4.21
C ASP A 25 1.88 5.01 3.09
N ASN A 26 1.87 5.59 1.88
CA ASN A 26 1.30 4.94 0.72
C ASN A 26 2.27 3.89 0.18
N ILE A 27 1.85 2.63 0.27
CA ILE A 27 2.57 1.53 -0.35
C ILE A 27 2.43 1.69 -1.87
N CYS A 28 3.52 1.51 -2.60
CA CYS A 28 3.47 1.60 -4.06
C CYS A 28 2.47 0.59 -4.67
N THR A 29 1.91 0.95 -5.81
CA THR A 29 0.88 0.15 -6.52
C THR A 29 1.35 -1.28 -6.79
N SER A 30 2.62 -1.47 -7.15
CA SER A 30 3.18 -2.81 -7.40
C SER A 30 3.14 -3.71 -6.16
N THR A 31 3.54 -3.18 -5.01
CA THR A 31 3.47 -3.91 -3.74
C THR A 31 2.02 -4.11 -3.29
N SER A 32 1.14 -3.13 -3.50
CA SER A 32 -0.30 -3.28 -3.23
C SER A 32 -0.92 -4.44 -4.02
N VAL A 33 -0.57 -4.55 -5.31
CA VAL A 33 -1.00 -5.66 -6.18
C VAL A 33 -0.38 -6.98 -5.74
N ALA A 34 0.90 -7.00 -5.35
CA ALA A 34 1.57 -8.20 -4.87
C ALA A 34 0.91 -8.74 -3.58
N LEU A 35 0.61 -7.87 -2.61
CA LEU A 35 -0.10 -8.23 -1.38
C LEU A 35 -1.50 -8.77 -1.67
N GLN A 36 -2.24 -8.14 -2.59
CA GLN A 36 -3.55 -8.63 -2.99
C GLN A 36 -3.48 -10.03 -3.62
N ARG A 37 -2.45 -10.31 -4.43
CA ARG A 37 -2.23 -11.63 -5.03
C ARG A 37 -1.91 -12.68 -3.95
N LEU A 38 -1.05 -12.34 -3.00
CA LEU A 38 -0.72 -13.24 -1.89
C LEU A 38 -1.95 -13.58 -1.03
N GLU A 39 -2.83 -12.61 -0.79
CA GLU A 39 -4.09 -12.83 -0.08
C GLU A 39 -5.04 -13.76 -0.88
N ILE A 40 -5.21 -13.52 -2.19
CA ILE A 40 -6.01 -14.39 -3.08
C ILE A 40 -5.45 -15.81 -3.11
N SER A 41 -4.13 -15.96 -3.15
CA SER A 41 -3.42 -17.24 -3.08
C SER A 41 -3.41 -17.87 -1.69
N ARG A 42 -4.15 -17.30 -0.72
CA ARG A 42 -4.27 -17.78 0.66
C ARG A 42 -2.94 -17.92 1.40
N ARG A 43 -1.91 -17.15 1.02
CA ARG A 43 -0.63 -17.11 1.75
C ARG A 43 -0.67 -16.18 2.95
N ILE A 44 -1.50 -15.14 2.85
CA ILE A 44 -1.65 -14.13 3.91
C ILE A 44 -3.12 -13.80 4.15
N ILE A 45 -3.39 -13.08 5.23
CA ILE A 45 -4.66 -12.45 5.58
C ILE A 45 -4.39 -10.96 5.76
N LEU A 46 -5.13 -10.12 5.05
CA LEU A 46 -5.09 -8.66 5.21
C LEU A 46 -6.29 -8.23 6.05
N SER A 47 -6.04 -7.62 7.20
CA SER A 47 -7.08 -7.19 8.14
C SER A 47 -6.97 -5.70 8.45
N ILE A 48 -8.10 -5.10 8.79
CA ILE A 48 -8.22 -3.72 9.21
C ILE A 48 -8.80 -3.70 10.62
N HIS A 49 -8.10 -3.02 11.53
CA HIS A 49 -8.65 -2.69 12.83
C HIS A 49 -9.13 -1.24 12.77
N SER A 50 -10.36 -1.01 13.22
CA SER A 50 -11.12 0.25 13.06
C SER A 50 -10.30 1.50 13.44
N ASP A 51 -9.46 1.37 14.45
CA ASP A 51 -8.86 2.51 15.14
C ASP A 51 -7.34 2.64 14.90
N ASP A 52 -6.77 1.84 13.99
CA ASP A 52 -5.34 1.91 13.69
C ASP A 52 -5.00 3.17 12.89
N LYS A 53 -4.28 4.08 13.56
CA LYS A 53 -3.66 5.25 12.93
C LYS A 53 -2.57 4.85 11.92
N ASP A 54 -2.01 3.66 12.08
CA ASP A 54 -0.93 3.12 11.23
C ASP A 54 -1.45 2.27 10.07
N ALA A 55 -2.75 2.36 9.75
CA ALA A 55 -3.33 1.65 8.62
C ALA A 55 -2.76 2.16 7.28
N LEU A 56 -2.27 1.23 6.47
CA LEU A 56 -1.72 1.47 5.14
C LEU A 56 -2.81 1.42 4.08
N SER A 57 -2.71 2.28 3.07
CA SER A 57 -3.60 2.29 1.91
C SER A 57 -3.03 1.42 0.78
N LEU A 58 -3.76 0.36 0.42
CA LEU A 58 -3.46 -0.49 -0.73
C LEU A 58 -4.20 0.03 -1.96
N HIS A 59 -3.45 0.37 -3.00
CA HIS A 59 -3.98 0.74 -4.30
C HIS A 59 -4.18 -0.50 -5.17
N LEU A 60 -5.44 -0.86 -5.40
CA LEU A 60 -5.85 -2.06 -6.13
C LEU A 60 -6.29 -1.71 -7.57
N PRO A 61 -6.29 -2.70 -8.48
CA PRO A 61 -6.76 -2.51 -9.85
C PRO A 61 -8.19 -1.94 -9.91
N GLY A 62 -8.44 -1.10 -10.91
CA GLY A 62 -9.74 -0.43 -11.07
C GLY A 62 -9.95 0.77 -10.12
N GLY A 63 -8.87 1.35 -9.59
CA GLY A 63 -8.93 2.54 -8.73
C GLY A 63 -9.46 2.27 -7.32
N LYS A 64 -9.58 1.01 -6.92
CA LYS A 64 -10.05 0.64 -5.59
C LYS A 64 -8.96 0.88 -4.55
N ILE A 65 -9.32 1.44 -3.41
CA ILE A 65 -8.42 1.63 -2.27
C ILE A 65 -8.91 0.77 -1.11
N ARG A 66 -8.01 0.00 -0.50
CA ARG A 66 -8.30 -0.82 0.69
C ARG A 66 -7.34 -0.44 1.81
N ARG A 67 -7.86 -0.07 2.99
CA ARG A 67 -7.04 0.13 4.18
C ARG A 67 -6.71 -1.20 4.85
N VAL A 68 -5.47 -1.36 5.30
CA VAL A 68 -4.96 -2.56 5.98
C VAL A 68 -4.07 -2.11 7.13
N SER A 69 -4.33 -2.62 8.33
CA SER A 69 -3.47 -2.34 9.50
C SER A 69 -2.70 -3.56 9.99
N GLN A 70 -3.10 -4.77 9.58
CA GLN A 70 -2.41 -6.00 9.96
C GLN A 70 -2.35 -7.01 8.81
N ILE A 71 -1.18 -7.62 8.66
CA ILE A 71 -0.89 -8.71 7.73
C ILE A 71 -0.49 -9.93 8.55
N THR A 72 -1.23 -11.02 8.42
CA THR A 72 -0.94 -12.29 9.09
C THR A 72 -0.60 -13.35 8.06
N LEU A 73 0.46 -14.13 8.28
CA LEU A 73 0.75 -15.31 7.46
C LEU A 73 -0.32 -16.37 7.73
N ARG A 74 -0.79 -17.04 6.68
CA ARG A 74 -1.56 -18.27 6.91
C ARG A 74 -0.56 -19.38 7.20
N GLU A 75 -0.77 -20.10 8.29
CA GLU A 75 -0.12 -21.38 8.47
C GLU A 75 -0.51 -22.26 7.28
N ASP A 76 0.48 -22.83 6.59
CA ASP A 76 0.20 -23.84 5.58
C ASP A 76 -0.53 -24.97 6.32
N ALA A 77 -1.80 -25.20 5.98
CA ALA A 77 -2.50 -26.38 6.48
C ALA A 77 -1.73 -27.59 5.94
N GLU A 78 -1.03 -28.30 6.83
CA GLU A 78 -0.46 -29.61 6.56
C GLU A 78 -1.50 -30.58 5.97
#